data_AF-A0A482VSF6-F1
#
_entry.id   AF-A0A482VSF6-F1
#
_cell.length_a   1.000
_cell.length_b   1.000
_cell.length_c   1.000
_cell.angle_alpha   90.00
_cell.angle_beta   90.00
_cell.angle_gamma   90.00
#
_symmetry.space_group_name_H-M   'P 1'
#
loop_
_entity.id
_entity.type
_entity.pdbx_description
1 polymer ?
#
loop_
_entity_poly.entity_id
_entity_poly.type
_entity_poly.pdbx_seq_one_letter_code
_entity_poly.pdbx_strand_id
1 'polypeptide(L)'
;YSSGEGAEYITRKAALKKLQLSLNDFRRLCILKGIYPREPRNRKRAQKGQAGIKTLYHVKDIQFLLHEPIIWRLRDYKIFNKKVGRARAIRDFESLKKYLNNHPTLKLDHIVKERYPTFLDAILRFRQLLTFQEIKAHYANGLL
;
A
#
# COMPACT_ATOMS: atom_id res chain seq x y z
N TYR A 1 0.08 17.79 -21.92
CA TYR A 1 0.92 18.04 -20.72
C TYR A 1 2.06 17.03 -20.71
N SER A 2 3.11 17.31 -21.48
CA SER A 2 4.24 16.40 -21.72
C SER A 2 5.49 16.80 -20.91
N SER A 3 5.48 17.99 -20.30
CA SER A 3 6.57 18.55 -19.49
C SER A 3 6.00 19.45 -18.37
N GLY A 4 6.71 19.54 -17.24
CA GLY A 4 6.33 20.34 -16.06
C GLY A 4 5.54 19.59 -14.98
N GLU A 5 5.03 20.31 -13.96
CA GLU A 5 4.34 19.74 -12.79
C GLU A 5 3.16 18.81 -13.15
N GLY A 6 2.49 19.04 -14.28
CA GLY A 6 1.41 18.17 -14.77
C GLY A 6 1.84 16.76 -15.20
N ALA A 7 3.13 16.54 -15.43
CA ALA A 7 3.72 15.23 -15.74
C ALA A 7 4.35 14.56 -14.51
N GLU A 8 4.64 15.32 -13.45
CA GLU A 8 5.34 14.84 -12.26
C GLU A 8 4.41 14.15 -11.25
N TYR A 9 3.13 14.53 -11.23
CA TYR A 9 2.15 14.03 -10.29
C TYR A 9 1.11 13.10 -10.94
N ILE A 10 0.67 12.12 -10.16
CA ILE A 10 -0.40 11.20 -10.49
C ILE A 10 -1.46 11.18 -9.39
N THR A 11 -2.73 11.21 -9.79
CA THR A 11 -3.84 11.11 -8.85
C THR A 11 -3.91 9.72 -8.25
N ARG A 12 -4.40 9.60 -7.02
CA ARG A 12 -4.62 8.31 -6.35
C ARG A 12 -5.40 7.31 -7.21
N LYS A 13 -6.48 7.76 -7.86
CA LYS A 13 -7.31 6.89 -8.73
C LYS A 13 -6.51 6.35 -9.93
N ALA A 14 -5.65 7.17 -10.53
CA ALA A 14 -4.79 6.74 -11.62
C ALA A 14 -3.67 5.80 -11.12
N ALA A 15 -3.08 6.06 -9.95
CA ALA A 15 -2.09 5.16 -9.34
C ALA A 15 -2.68 3.77 -9.04
N LEU A 16 -3.89 3.70 -8.47
CA LEU A 16 -4.60 2.44 -8.22
C LEU A 16 -4.83 1.63 -9.51
N LYS A 17 -5.26 2.32 -10.59
CA LYS A 17 -5.43 1.69 -11.90
C LYS A 17 -4.10 1.16 -12.46
N LYS A 18 -3.02 1.93 -12.34
CA LYS A 18 -1.69 1.55 -12.85
C LYS A 18 -1.10 0.35 -12.09
N LEU A 19 -1.26 0.30 -10.77
CA LEU A 19 -0.75 -0.78 -9.94
C LEU A 19 -1.68 -2.01 -9.89
N GLN A 20 -2.94 -1.87 -10.32
CA GLN A 20 -3.98 -2.91 -10.29
C GLN A 20 -4.33 -3.43 -8.88
N LEU A 21 -4.12 -2.60 -7.86
CA LEU A 21 -4.35 -2.93 -6.45
C LEU A 21 -5.70 -2.40 -5.94
N SER A 22 -6.20 -3.00 -4.86
CA SER A 22 -7.32 -2.45 -4.10
C SER A 22 -6.88 -1.19 -3.34
N LEU A 23 -7.85 -0.38 -2.89
CA LEU A 23 -7.56 0.81 -2.09
C LEU A 23 -6.84 0.46 -0.77
N ASN A 24 -7.23 -0.64 -0.14
CA ASN A 24 -6.68 -1.07 1.14
C ASN A 24 -5.24 -1.57 0.97
N ASP A 25 -5.00 -2.40 -0.04
CA ASP A 25 -3.66 -2.93 -0.32
C ASP A 25 -2.70 -1.83 -0.74
N PHE A 26 -3.18 -0.87 -1.55
CA PHE A 26 -2.40 0.31 -1.90
C PHE A 26 -2.02 1.14 -0.66
N ARG A 27 -2.95 1.38 0.28
CA ARG A 27 -2.64 2.07 1.53
C ARG A 27 -1.58 1.33 2.35
N ARG A 28 -1.76 0.02 2.52
CA ARG A 28 -0.82 -0.84 3.26
C ARG A 28 0.56 -0.79 2.62
N LEU A 29 0.63 -0.95 1.30
CA LEU A 29 1.88 -0.89 0.54
C LEU A 29 2.56 0.48 0.67
N CYS A 30 1.81 1.57 0.57
CA CYS A 30 2.33 2.93 0.74
C CYS A 30 2.93 3.13 2.14
N ILE A 31 2.27 2.63 3.20
CA ILE A 31 2.80 2.71 4.57
C ILE A 31 4.08 1.87 4.70
N LEU A 32 4.07 0.65 4.15
CA LEU A 32 5.22 -0.26 4.17
C LEU A 32 6.43 0.32 3.46
N LYS A 33 6.24 1.03 2.34
CA LYS A 33 7.33 1.66 1.56
C LYS A 33 7.61 3.12 1.93
N GLY A 34 6.81 3.72 2.82
CA GLY A 34 6.98 5.12 3.23
C GLY A 34 6.63 6.12 2.13
N ILE A 35 5.73 5.76 1.22
CA ILE A 35 5.27 6.65 0.14
C ILE A 35 4.01 7.36 0.61
N TYR A 36 4.08 8.68 0.64
CA TYR A 36 3.00 9.54 1.12
C TYR A 36 2.56 10.50 0.03
N PRO A 37 1.29 10.96 0.08
CA PRO A 37 0.82 11.96 -0.84
C PRO A 37 1.60 13.27 -0.70
N ARG A 38 1.75 13.99 -1.81
CA ARG A 38 2.52 15.22 -1.90
C ARG A 38 1.65 16.36 -2.39
N GLU A 39 1.92 17.55 -1.85
CA GLU A 39 1.20 18.76 -2.21
C GLU A 39 2.03 19.54 -3.23
N PRO A 40 1.58 19.66 -4.49
CA PRO A 40 2.32 20.38 -5.52
C PRO A 40 2.24 21.89 -5.30
N ARG A 41 3.25 22.62 -5.79
CA ARG A 41 3.25 24.10 -5.77
C ARG A 41 2.06 24.68 -6.51
N ASN A 42 1.74 24.15 -7.71
CA ASN A 42 0.57 24.57 -8.46
C ASN A 42 -0.41 23.41 -8.73
N ARG A 43 -1.39 23.25 -7.84
CA ARG A 43 -2.42 22.19 -7.94
C ARG A 43 -3.15 22.16 -9.28
N LYS A 44 -3.55 23.31 -9.83
CA LYS A 44 -4.31 23.36 -11.09
C LYS A 44 -3.51 22.75 -12.24
N ARG A 45 -2.20 23.01 -12.30
CA ARG A 45 -1.31 22.43 -13.32
C ARG A 45 -1.08 20.93 -13.07
N ALA A 46 -0.80 20.54 -11.83
CA ALA A 46 -0.59 19.14 -11.45
C ALA A 46 -1.83 18.25 -11.74
N GLN A 47 -3.03 18.81 -11.59
CA GLN A 47 -4.30 18.13 -11.86
C GLN A 47 -4.76 18.26 -13.32
N LYS A 48 -3.94 18.83 -14.20
CA LYS A 48 -4.24 19.01 -15.63
C LYS A 48 -5.54 19.79 -15.85
N GLY A 49 -5.77 20.82 -15.04
CA GLY A 49 -6.97 21.67 -15.10
C GLY A 49 -8.22 21.09 -14.45
N GLN A 50 -8.16 19.90 -13.84
CA GLN A 50 -9.33 19.33 -13.17
C GLN A 50 -9.67 20.08 -11.87
N ALA A 51 -10.97 20.37 -11.69
CA ALA A 51 -11.50 20.95 -10.48
C ALA A 51 -11.49 19.95 -9.30
N GLY A 52 -11.42 20.51 -8.08
CA GLY A 52 -11.50 19.78 -6.81
C GLY A 52 -10.15 19.32 -6.26
N ILE A 53 -10.06 19.22 -4.94
CA ILE A 53 -8.83 18.81 -4.24
C ILE A 53 -8.69 17.29 -4.33
N LYS A 54 -7.67 16.80 -5.05
CA LYS A 54 -7.36 15.36 -5.15
C LYS A 54 -6.04 15.07 -4.46
N THR A 55 -5.95 13.87 -3.89
CA THR A 55 -4.70 13.33 -3.38
C THR A 55 -3.76 12.97 -4.54
N LEU A 56 -2.56 13.54 -4.53
CA LEU A 56 -1.53 13.38 -5.56
C LEU A 56 -0.32 12.66 -4.99
N TYR A 57 0.34 11.87 -5.83
CA TYR A 57 1.59 11.17 -5.57
C TYR A 57 2.59 11.52 -6.67
N HIS A 58 3.89 11.40 -6.43
CA HIS A 58 4.84 11.52 -7.53
C HIS A 58 4.77 10.30 -8.44
N VAL A 59 4.92 10.54 -9.74
CA VAL A 59 4.97 9.47 -10.75
C VAL A 59 6.16 8.54 -10.50
N LYS A 60 7.31 9.09 -10.07
CA LYS A 60 8.52 8.32 -9.75
C LYS A 60 8.27 7.30 -8.64
N ASP A 61 7.61 7.70 -7.56
CA ASP A 61 7.28 6.81 -6.44
C ASP A 61 6.35 5.68 -6.86
N ILE A 62 5.34 5.98 -7.69
CA ILE A 62 4.42 4.95 -8.21
C ILE A 62 5.13 4.02 -9.19
N GLN A 63 6.09 4.51 -9.96
CA GLN A 63 6.90 3.68 -10.84
C GLN A 63 7.85 2.78 -10.04
N PHE A 64 8.45 3.30 -8.97
CA PHE A 64 9.23 2.50 -8.03
C PHE A 64 8.38 1.36 -7.44
N LEU A 65 7.17 1.67 -6.96
CA LEU A 65 6.23 0.65 -6.48
C LEU A 65 5.92 -0.42 -7.54
N LEU A 66 5.79 -0.05 -8.82
CA LEU A 66 5.46 -1.00 -9.88
C LEU A 66 6.48 -2.14 -9.99
N HIS A 67 7.75 -1.88 -9.68
CA HIS A 67 8.83 -2.87 -9.73
C HIS A 67 8.98 -3.67 -8.44
N GLU A 68 8.18 -3.40 -7.41
CA GLU A 68 8.24 -4.11 -6.14
C GLU A 68 7.70 -5.55 -6.25
N PRO A 69 8.44 -6.56 -5.76
CA PRO A 69 8.02 -7.96 -5.83
C PRO A 69 6.72 -8.24 -5.06
N ILE A 70 6.43 -7.46 -4.02
CA ILE A 70 5.23 -7.62 -3.19
C ILE A 70 3.93 -7.36 -3.98
N ILE A 71 3.98 -6.55 -5.05
CA ILE A 71 2.79 -6.26 -5.86
C ILE A 71 2.26 -7.53 -6.53
N TRP A 72 3.16 -8.38 -7.03
CA TRP A 72 2.78 -9.64 -7.67
C TRP A 72 2.05 -10.55 -6.69
N ARG A 73 2.58 -10.68 -5.47
CA ARG A 73 1.93 -11.44 -4.40
C ARG A 73 0.55 -10.88 -4.07
N LEU A 74 0.41 -9.56 -3.92
CA LEU A 74 -0.90 -8.93 -3.66
C LEU A 74 -1.92 -9.20 -4.77
N ARG A 75 -1.47 -9.24 -6.03
CA ARG A 75 -2.32 -9.61 -7.17
C ARG A 75 -2.73 -11.08 -7.12
N ASP A 76 -1.82 -11.98 -6.78
CA ASP A 76 -2.11 -13.41 -6.61
C ASP A 76 -3.14 -13.63 -5.50
N TYR A 77 -2.98 -12.95 -4.36
CA TYR A 77 -3.95 -12.96 -3.26
C TYR A 77 -5.34 -12.50 -3.70
N LYS A 78 -5.42 -11.45 -4.54
CA LYS A 78 -6.69 -10.98 -5.08
C LYS A 78 -7.36 -12.04 -5.95
N ILE A 79 -6.60 -12.71 -6.81
CA ILE A 79 -7.11 -13.79 -7.67
C ILE A 79 -7.54 -14.98 -6.82
N PHE A 80 -6.72 -15.35 -5.83
CA PHE A 80 -7.01 -16.39 -4.85
C PHE A 80 -8.35 -16.15 -4.14
N ASN A 81 -8.53 -14.94 -3.58
CA ASN A 81 -9.77 -14.55 -2.91
C ASN A 81 -10.99 -14.64 -3.85
N LYS A 82 -10.82 -14.29 -5.13
CA LYS A 82 -11.89 -14.43 -6.12
C LYS A 82 -12.23 -15.91 -6.41
N LYS A 83 -11.24 -16.78 -6.52
CA LYS A 83 -11.44 -18.24 -6.70
C LYS A 83 -12.12 -18.87 -5.48
N VAL A 84 -11.65 -18.54 -4.28
CA VAL A 84 -12.25 -18.98 -3.02
C VAL A 84 -13.70 -18.51 -2.89
N GLY A 85 -13.96 -17.22 -3.17
CA GLY A 85 -15.32 -16.67 -3.13
C GLY A 85 -16.26 -17.36 -4.12
N ARG A 86 -15.79 -17.67 -5.34
CA ARG A 86 -16.57 -18.39 -6.35
C ARG A 86 -16.86 -19.84 -5.93
N ALA A 87 -15.84 -20.58 -5.47
CA ALA A 87 -16.02 -21.96 -5.01
C ALA A 87 -17.00 -22.04 -3.81
N ARG A 88 -16.88 -21.08 -2.88
CA ARG A 88 -17.80 -20.95 -1.75
C ARG A 88 -19.24 -20.70 -2.19
N ALA A 89 -19.46 -19.83 -3.18
CA ALA A 89 -20.80 -19.54 -3.70
C ALA A 89 -21.45 -20.76 -4.38
N ILE A 90 -20.65 -21.57 -5.09
CA ILE A 90 -21.11 -22.78 -5.78
C ILE A 90 -21.24 -23.98 -4.81
N ARG A 91 -20.75 -23.86 -3.57
CA ARG A 91 -20.66 -24.93 -2.56
C ARG A 91 -19.78 -26.11 -2.99
N ASP A 92 -18.76 -25.83 -3.81
CA ASP A 92 -17.72 -26.82 -4.15
C ASP A 92 -16.67 -26.87 -3.04
N PHE A 93 -16.86 -27.79 -2.10
CA PHE A 93 -16.00 -27.96 -0.93
C PHE A 93 -14.64 -28.59 -1.26
N GLU A 94 -14.55 -29.40 -2.32
CA GLU A 94 -13.30 -30.06 -2.70
C GLU A 94 -12.30 -29.05 -3.26
N SER A 95 -12.74 -28.25 -4.23
CA SER A 95 -11.91 -27.17 -4.78
C SER A 95 -11.56 -26.13 -3.72
N LEU A 96 -12.50 -25.81 -2.81
CA LEU A 96 -12.25 -24.90 -1.70
C LEU A 96 -11.10 -25.39 -0.82
N LYS A 97 -11.09 -26.68 -0.44
CA LYS A 97 -10.02 -27.27 0.35
C LYS A 97 -8.68 -27.21 -0.39
N LYS A 98 -8.66 -27.51 -1.69
CA LYS A 98 -7.45 -27.39 -2.54
C LYS A 98 -6.90 -25.97 -2.56
N TYR A 99 -7.77 -24.97 -2.71
CA TYR A 99 -7.36 -23.57 -2.68
C TYR A 99 -6.78 -23.19 -1.30
N LEU A 100 -7.49 -23.51 -0.21
CA LEU A 100 -7.02 -23.18 1.14
C LEU A 100 -5.64 -23.78 1.46
N ASN A 101 -5.36 -24.99 0.98
CA ASN A 101 -4.04 -25.62 1.10
C ASN A 101 -2.95 -24.87 0.32
N ASN A 102 -3.30 -24.29 -0.83
CA ASN A 102 -2.40 -23.50 -1.68
C ASN A 102 -2.45 -21.99 -1.37
N HIS A 103 -2.75 -21.62 -0.13
CA HIS A 103 -2.84 -20.23 0.27
C HIS A 103 -1.50 -19.51 0.02
N PRO A 104 -1.47 -18.45 -0.82
CA PRO A 104 -0.24 -17.71 -1.06
C PRO A 104 0.22 -17.08 0.25
N THR A 105 1.53 -16.99 0.50
CA THR A 105 2.08 -16.30 1.68
C THR A 105 2.80 -15.02 1.25
N LEU A 106 2.49 -13.92 1.95
CA LEU A 106 3.17 -12.63 1.81
C LEU A 106 4.37 -12.60 2.76
N LYS A 107 5.58 -12.73 2.19
CA LYS A 107 6.82 -12.52 2.92
C LYS A 107 7.16 -11.03 2.93
N LEU A 108 7.42 -10.47 4.12
CA LEU A 108 7.78 -9.06 4.31
C LEU A 108 9.29 -8.85 4.51
N ASP A 109 10.08 -9.92 4.50
CA ASP A 109 11.50 -9.93 4.88
C ASP A 109 12.33 -8.90 4.11
N HIS A 110 12.10 -8.79 2.80
CA HIS A 110 12.81 -7.83 1.95
C HIS A 110 12.53 -6.39 2.37
N ILE A 111 11.27 -6.06 2.68
CA ILE A 111 10.86 -4.70 3.05
C ILE A 111 11.42 -4.35 4.44
N VAL A 112 11.43 -5.31 5.36
CA VAL A 112 11.97 -5.10 6.70
C VAL A 112 13.48 -4.81 6.63
N LYS A 113 14.23 -5.61 5.86
CA LYS A 113 15.69 -5.42 5.68
C LYS A 113 16.03 -4.10 5.00
N GLU A 114 15.24 -3.69 4.02
CA GLU A 114 15.42 -2.40 3.34
C GLU A 114 15.17 -1.20 4.27
N ARG A 115 14.21 -1.31 5.19
CA ARG A 115 13.90 -0.22 6.15
C ARG A 115 14.83 -0.18 7.37
N TYR A 116 15.32 -1.34 7.80
CA TYR A 116 16.20 -1.47 8.96
C TYR A 116 17.45 -2.22 8.53
N PRO A 117 18.40 -1.55 7.85
CA PRO A 117 19.60 -2.19 7.34
C PRO A 117 20.51 -2.68 8.48
N THR A 118 20.45 -2.01 9.64
CA THR A 118 21.19 -2.42 10.84
C THR A 118 20.26 -2.88 11.96
N PHE A 119 20.81 -3.69 12.87
CA PHE A 119 20.09 -4.14 14.07
C PHE A 119 19.74 -2.96 15.00
N LEU A 120 20.61 -1.96 15.09
CA LEU A 120 20.37 -0.78 15.91
C LEU A 120 19.17 0.03 15.39
N ASP A 121 19.04 0.18 14.07
CA ASP A 121 17.88 0.86 13.45
C ASP A 121 16.57 0.16 13.81
N ALA A 122 16.58 -1.17 13.82
CA ALA A 122 15.42 -1.97 14.21
C ALA A 122 15.05 -1.74 15.69
N ILE A 123 16.02 -1.71 16.60
CA ILE A 123 15.80 -1.44 18.03
C ILE A 123 15.24 -0.03 18.25
N LEU A 124 15.84 0.98 17.62
CA LEU A 124 15.40 2.37 17.75
C LEU A 124 13.94 2.53 17.29
N ARG A 125 13.59 1.87 16.17
CA ARG A 125 12.22 1.88 15.70
C ARG A 125 11.27 1.16 16.66
N PHE A 126 11.69 0.02 17.20
CA PHE A 126 10.89 -0.72 18.18
C PHE A 126 10.61 0.14 19.42
N ARG A 127 11.62 0.86 19.93
CA ARG A 127 11.46 1.80 21.03
C ARG A 127 10.43 2.89 20.71
N GLN A 128 10.54 3.54 19.55
CA GLN A 128 9.54 4.54 19.11
C GLN A 128 8.12 3.94 19.08
N LEU A 129 7.98 2.71 18.57
CA LEU A 129 6.68 2.04 18.46
C LEU A 129 6.04 1.77 19.83
N LEU A 130 6.83 1.37 20.83
CA LEU A 130 6.35 1.19 22.21
C LEU A 130 5.82 2.50 22.79
N THR A 131 6.57 3.60 22.65
CA THR A 131 6.11 4.92 23.11
C THR A 131 4.80 5.34 22.45
N PHE A 132 4.63 5.08 21.14
CA PHE A 132 3.35 5.33 20.47
C PHE A 132 2.20 4.48 21.02
N GLN A 133 2.45 3.23 21.43
CA GLN A 133 1.41 2.37 22.04
C GLN A 133 1.02 2.87 23.43
N GLU A 134 2.00 3.27 24.24
CA GLU A 134 1.77 3.86 25.56
C GLU A 134 0.89 5.11 25.45
N ILE A 135 1.28 6.05 24.58
CA ILE A 135 0.50 7.26 24.30
C ILE A 135 -0.92 6.89 23.87
N LYS A 136 -1.07 5.93 22.95
CA LYS A 136 -2.40 5.49 22.49
C LYS A 136 -3.23 4.88 23.63
N ALA A 137 -2.62 4.12 24.52
CA ALA A 137 -3.29 3.56 25.69
C ALA A 137 -3.75 4.68 26.65
N HIS A 138 -2.91 5.69 26.90
CA HIS A 138 -3.29 6.85 27.71
C HIS A 138 -4.47 7.62 27.13
N TYR A 139 -4.48 7.88 25.81
CA TYR A 139 -5.61 8.51 25.14
C TYR A 139 -6.87 7.63 25.16
N ALA A 140 -6.74 6.31 24.98
CA ALA A 140 -7.88 5.40 25.03
C ALA A 140 -8.51 5.30 26.44
N ASN A 141 -7.71 5.53 27.48
CA ASN A 141 -8.15 5.53 28.87
C ASN A 141 -8.63 6.91 29.35
N GLY A 142 -8.69 7.92 28.47
CA GLY A 142 -9.23 9.25 28.78
C GLY A 142 -8.41 10.07 29.79
N LEU A 143 -7.12 9.76 29.96
CA LEU A 143 -6.22 10.48 30.87
C LEU A 143 -5.66 11.79 30.27
N LEU A 144 -6.05 12.13 29.03
CA LEU A 144 -5.86 13.39 28.30
C LEU A 144 -7.03 13.57 27.33
#